data_AF-A0A662CKH3-F1
#
_entry.id   AF-A0A662CKH3-F1
#
_cell.length_a   1.000
_cell.length_b   1.000
_cell.length_c   1.000
_cell.angle_alpha   90.00
_cell.angle_beta   90.00
_cell.angle_gamma   90.00
#
_symmetry.space_group_name_H-M   'P 1'
#
loop_
_entity.id
_entity.type
_entity.pdbx_description
1 polymer ?
#
loop_
_entity_poly.entity_id
_entity_poly.type
_entity_poly.pdbx_seq_one_letter_code
_entity_poly.pdbx_strand_id
1 'polypeptide(L)'
;METKILWGKELAQETIERIAREVQNFQEEGKRSPGLAVILVGNDPASQIYVSHKERACEKAGIHSMGYRLPSSTSMDEMLNLIDQLNQREEVDGILVQLPLPSHLDPSPIIEAIDPVKDVDGFHPLNMGKLALGEEDIVPCTPKGVMALLDHYGIEVEGQEVVVVGASNIVGKPLSLL
;
A
#
# COMPACT_ATOMS: atom_id res chain seq x y z
N MET A 1 17.84 -31.16 6.10
CA MET A 1 16.63 -30.35 5.89
C MET A 1 16.81 -29.63 4.58
N GLU A 2 15.84 -29.75 3.68
CA GLU A 2 15.83 -29.04 2.41
C GLU A 2 15.11 -27.71 2.60
N THR A 3 15.68 -26.62 2.08
CA THR A 3 15.08 -25.29 2.20
C THR A 3 13.92 -25.17 1.23
N LYS A 4 12.72 -24.90 1.74
CA LYS A 4 11.56 -24.55 0.91
C LYS A 4 11.67 -23.09 0.49
N ILE A 5 11.69 -22.84 -0.82
CA ILE A 5 11.64 -21.48 -1.36
C ILE A 5 10.18 -21.00 -1.30
N LEU A 6 9.95 -19.87 -0.64
CA LEU A 6 8.65 -19.18 -0.65
C LEU A 6 8.63 -18.19 -1.80
N TRP A 7 7.94 -18.55 -2.87
CA TRP A 7 7.93 -17.81 -4.13
C TRP A 7 6.69 -16.92 -4.19
N GLY A 8 6.88 -15.64 -3.87
CA GLY A 8 5.78 -14.67 -3.82
C GLY A 8 5.25 -14.24 -5.19
N LYS A 9 5.90 -14.64 -6.28
CA LYS A 9 5.50 -14.25 -7.64
C LYS A 9 4.19 -14.93 -8.04
N GLU A 10 4.04 -16.22 -7.72
CA GLU A 10 2.83 -16.99 -7.93
C GLU A 10 1.68 -16.39 -7.13
N LEU A 11 1.87 -16.20 -5.82
CA LEU A 11 0.85 -15.60 -4.95
C LEU A 11 0.43 -14.20 -5.43
N ALA A 12 1.38 -13.36 -5.86
CA ALA A 12 1.07 -12.04 -6.40
C ALA A 12 0.23 -12.13 -7.69
N GLN A 13 0.54 -13.07 -8.59
CA GLN A 13 -0.24 -13.29 -9.80
C GLN A 13 -1.66 -13.76 -9.47
N GLU A 14 -1.81 -14.76 -8.61
CA GLU A 14 -3.12 -15.27 -8.16
C GLU A 14 -3.96 -14.17 -7.51
N THR A 15 -3.31 -13.31 -6.70
CA THR A 15 -3.95 -12.17 -6.05
C THR A 15 -4.47 -11.16 -7.07
N ILE A 16 -3.66 -10.79 -8.07
CA ILE A 16 -4.06 -9.86 -9.13
C ILE A 16 -5.22 -10.44 -9.94
N GLU A 17 -5.18 -11.73 -10.30
CA GLU A 17 -6.25 -12.41 -11.05
C GLU A 17 -7.56 -12.52 -10.25
N ARG A 18 -7.47 -12.71 -8.93
CA ARG A 18 -8.64 -12.64 -8.04
C ARG A 18 -9.23 -11.23 -8.02
N ILE A 19 -8.41 -10.20 -7.80
CA ILE A 19 -8.87 -8.80 -7.77
C ILE A 19 -9.46 -8.39 -9.13
N ALA A 20 -8.87 -8.82 -10.24
CA ALA A 20 -9.40 -8.54 -11.58
C ALA A 20 -10.84 -9.06 -11.75
N ARG A 21 -11.13 -10.27 -11.25
CA ARG A 21 -12.49 -10.84 -11.25
C ARG A 21 -13.45 -10.05 -10.36
N GLU A 22 -13.00 -9.61 -9.19
CA GLU A 22 -13.81 -8.78 -8.28
C GLU A 22 -14.16 -7.42 -8.91
N VAL A 23 -13.18 -6.77 -9.55
CA VAL A 23 -13.39 -5.51 -10.28
C VAL A 23 -14.34 -5.71 -11.47
N GLN A 24 -14.19 -6.80 -12.22
CA GLN A 24 -15.12 -7.12 -13.30
C GLN A 24 -16.56 -7.28 -12.78
N ASN A 25 -16.76 -8.00 -11.68
CA ASN A 25 -18.07 -8.16 -11.07
C ASN A 25 -18.67 -6.81 -10.65
N PHE A 26 -17.87 -5.89 -10.09
CA PHE A 26 -18.33 -4.54 -9.76
C PHE A 26 -18.81 -3.78 -10.99
N GLN A 27 -18.07 -3.88 -12.10
CA GLN A 27 -18.45 -3.24 -13.35
C GLN A 27 -19.73 -3.82 -13.94
N GLU A 28 -19.92 -5.15 -13.86
CA GLU A 28 -21.14 -5.84 -14.30
C GLU A 28 -22.37 -5.43 -13.44
N GLU A 29 -22.16 -5.11 -12.17
CA GLU A 29 -23.17 -4.51 -11.27
C GLU A 29 -23.44 -3.01 -11.55
N GLY A 30 -22.77 -2.42 -12.54
CA GLY A 30 -22.92 -1.00 -12.89
C GLY A 30 -22.14 -0.04 -11.99
N LYS A 31 -21.22 -0.54 -11.14
CA LYS A 31 -20.33 0.29 -10.32
C LYS A 31 -19.10 0.71 -11.14
N ARG A 32 -18.46 1.82 -10.75
CA ARG A 32 -17.19 2.26 -11.33
C ARG A 32 -16.03 1.35 -10.91
N SER A 33 -14.97 1.30 -11.72
CA SER A 33 -13.70 0.73 -11.29
C SER A 33 -13.17 1.46 -10.04
N PRO A 34 -12.50 0.74 -9.12
CA PRO A 34 -11.73 1.38 -8.07
C PRO A 34 -10.63 2.28 -8.65
N GLY A 35 -10.33 3.38 -7.97
CA GLY A 35 -9.32 4.35 -8.35
C GLY A 35 -8.20 4.45 -7.33
N LEU A 36 -6.95 4.39 -7.81
CA LEU A 36 -5.74 4.55 -6.99
C LEU A 36 -4.93 5.76 -7.47
N ALA A 37 -4.75 6.76 -6.60
CA ALA A 37 -3.83 7.85 -6.82
C ALA A 37 -2.44 7.49 -6.30
N VAL A 38 -1.42 7.55 -7.16
CA VAL A 38 -0.03 7.26 -6.80
C VAL A 38 0.81 8.51 -6.95
N ILE A 39 1.33 9.02 -5.84
CA ILE A 39 2.14 10.23 -5.77
C ILE A 39 3.62 9.85 -5.68
N LEU A 40 4.42 10.38 -6.61
CA LEU A 40 5.87 10.24 -6.66
C LEU A 40 6.50 11.63 -6.64
N VAL A 41 7.38 11.89 -5.67
CA VAL A 41 8.11 13.16 -5.57
C VAL A 41 9.59 12.95 -5.91
N GLY A 42 10.08 13.67 -6.92
CA GLY A 42 11.45 13.56 -7.39
C GLY A 42 11.68 12.44 -8.41
N ASN A 43 12.95 12.09 -8.59
CA ASN A 43 13.41 11.24 -9.71
C ASN A 43 14.23 10.03 -9.25
N ASP A 44 14.01 9.56 -8.02
CA ASP A 44 14.70 8.36 -7.53
C ASP A 44 14.39 7.15 -8.45
N PRO A 45 15.40 6.53 -9.09
CA PRO A 45 15.17 5.47 -10.06
C PRO A 45 14.48 4.24 -9.47
N ALA A 46 14.79 3.89 -8.21
CA ALA A 46 14.14 2.78 -7.54
C ALA A 46 12.64 3.04 -7.35
N SER A 47 12.30 4.24 -6.87
CA SER A 47 10.92 4.69 -6.68
C SER A 47 10.13 4.69 -8.00
N GLN A 48 10.75 5.10 -9.11
CA GLN A 48 10.10 5.02 -10.43
C GLN A 48 9.77 3.58 -10.84
N ILE A 49 10.68 2.64 -10.59
CA ILE A 49 10.44 1.21 -10.87
C ILE A 49 9.29 0.70 -10.00
N TYR A 50 9.30 0.97 -8.69
CA TYR A 50 8.24 0.56 -7.77
C TYR A 50 6.87 1.09 -8.20
N VAL A 51 6.78 2.39 -8.53
CA VAL A 51 5.53 2.99 -9.02
C VAL A 51 5.08 2.33 -10.33
N SER A 52 5.99 2.08 -11.27
CA SER A 52 5.65 1.41 -12.53
C SER A 52 5.09 -0.01 -12.33
N HIS A 53 5.59 -0.74 -11.32
CA HIS A 53 5.06 -2.05 -10.97
C HIS A 53 3.65 -1.95 -10.38
N LYS A 54 3.39 -0.96 -9.53
CA LYS A 54 2.05 -0.69 -8.97
C LYS A 54 1.05 -0.28 -10.06
N GLU A 55 1.44 0.60 -10.97
CA GLU A 55 0.63 1.01 -12.12
C GLU A 55 0.25 -0.21 -12.99
N ARG A 56 1.22 -1.07 -13.32
CA ARG A 56 0.98 -2.31 -14.09
C ARG A 56 0.09 -3.32 -13.35
N ALA A 57 0.23 -3.42 -12.02
CA ALA A 57 -0.63 -4.30 -11.23
C ALA A 57 -2.08 -3.79 -11.23
N CYS A 58 -2.28 -2.47 -11.12
CA CYS A 58 -3.60 -1.86 -11.23
C CYS A 58 -4.22 -2.11 -12.60
N GLU A 59 -3.46 -1.90 -13.68
CA GLU A 59 -3.93 -2.15 -15.05
C GLU A 59 -4.40 -3.60 -15.23
N LYS A 60 -3.60 -4.58 -14.76
CA LYS A 60 -3.97 -6.00 -14.81
C LYS A 60 -5.20 -6.33 -13.97
N ALA A 61 -5.39 -5.63 -12.86
CA ALA A 61 -6.52 -5.79 -11.95
C ALA A 61 -7.78 -5.02 -12.40
N GLY A 62 -7.71 -4.21 -13.47
CA GLY A 62 -8.83 -3.34 -13.89
C GLY A 62 -9.04 -2.10 -13.00
N ILE A 63 -8.08 -1.78 -12.14
CA ILE A 63 -8.08 -0.61 -11.25
C ILE A 63 -7.60 0.62 -12.03
N HIS A 64 -8.31 1.73 -11.90
CA HIS A 64 -7.93 2.99 -12.51
C HIS A 64 -6.78 3.65 -11.74
N SER A 65 -5.56 3.59 -12.29
CA SER A 65 -4.38 4.20 -11.69
C SER A 65 -4.19 5.65 -12.17
N MET A 66 -4.03 6.58 -11.22
CA MET A 66 -3.80 8.00 -11.45
C MET A 66 -2.40 8.38 -10.93
N GLY A 67 -1.44 8.54 -11.84
CA GLY A 67 -0.06 8.88 -11.48
C GLY A 67 0.17 10.38 -11.34
N TYR A 68 0.65 10.82 -10.17
CA TYR A 68 1.03 12.20 -9.86
C TYR A 68 2.55 12.27 -9.68
N ARG A 69 3.26 12.80 -10.67
CA ARG A 69 4.73 12.94 -10.66
C ARG A 69 5.09 14.39 -10.36
N LEU A 70 5.62 14.64 -9.18
CA LEU A 70 5.97 15.95 -8.66
C LEU A 70 7.49 16.16 -8.68
N PRO A 71 7.98 17.39 -8.94
CA PRO A 71 9.41 17.67 -8.90
C PRO A 71 9.98 17.49 -7.48
N SER A 72 11.28 17.22 -7.37
CA SER A 72 11.95 17.14 -6.06
C SER A 72 11.97 18.46 -5.30
N SER A 73 11.59 19.58 -5.93
CA SER A 73 11.46 20.89 -5.30
C SER A 73 10.07 21.15 -4.73
N THR A 74 9.12 20.21 -4.84
CA THR A 74 7.77 20.37 -4.30
C THR A 74 7.82 20.67 -2.81
N SER A 75 7.09 21.73 -2.43
CA SER A 75 6.95 22.19 -1.06
C SER A 75 5.96 21.35 -0.26
N MET A 76 6.00 21.47 1.06
CA MET A 76 5.03 20.82 1.94
C MET A 76 3.60 21.29 1.64
N ASP A 77 3.38 22.60 1.43
CA ASP A 77 2.05 23.15 1.14
C ASP A 77 1.48 22.63 -0.17
N GLU A 78 2.29 22.52 -1.23
CA GLU A 78 1.87 21.90 -2.49
C GLU A 78 1.49 20.43 -2.32
N MET A 79 2.26 19.69 -1.51
CA MET A 79 1.99 18.28 -1.23
C MET A 79 0.68 18.08 -0.46
N LEU A 80 0.46 18.87 0.60
CA LEU A 80 -0.76 18.80 1.41
C LEU A 80 -1.99 19.24 0.62
N ASN A 81 -1.87 20.28 -0.22
CA ASN A 81 -2.95 20.71 -1.11
C ASN A 81 -3.34 19.64 -2.13
N LEU A 82 -2.37 18.88 -2.65
CA LEU A 82 -2.67 17.76 -3.54
C LEU A 82 -3.41 16.65 -2.80
N ILE A 83 -2.96 16.29 -1.59
CA ILE A 83 -3.63 15.25 -0.78
C ILE A 83 -5.08 15.66 -0.46
N ASP A 84 -5.31 16.90 -0.04
CA ASP A 84 -6.66 17.40 0.25
C ASP A 84 -7.58 17.28 -0.97
N GLN A 85 -7.10 17.67 -2.16
CA GLN A 85 -7.85 17.49 -3.41
C GLN A 85 -8.18 16.02 -3.70
N LEU A 86 -7.25 15.09 -3.44
CA LEU A 86 -7.46 13.67 -3.68
C LEU A 86 -8.41 13.03 -2.65
N ASN A 87 -8.37 13.48 -1.40
CA ASN A 87 -9.33 13.06 -0.38
C ASN A 87 -10.77 13.41 -0.78
N GLN A 88 -10.97 14.56 -1.43
CA GLN A 88 -12.31 15.03 -1.84
C GLN A 88 -12.82 14.42 -3.15
N ARG A 89 -11.97 13.76 -3.94
CA ARG A 89 -12.37 13.13 -5.21
C ARG A 89 -13.08 11.80 -4.99
N GLU A 90 -14.31 11.71 -5.46
CA GLU A 90 -15.12 10.49 -5.36
C GLU A 90 -14.57 9.34 -6.20
N GLU A 91 -13.80 9.63 -7.26
CA GLU A 91 -13.16 8.63 -8.11
C GLU A 91 -11.86 8.05 -7.52
N VAL A 92 -11.37 8.59 -6.40
CA VAL A 92 -10.16 8.13 -5.71
C VAL A 92 -10.57 7.34 -4.47
N ASP A 93 -10.33 6.02 -4.49
CA ASP A 93 -10.55 5.14 -3.33
C ASP A 93 -9.30 4.93 -2.50
N GLY A 94 -8.12 5.06 -3.13
CA GLY A 94 -6.84 4.91 -2.47
C GLY A 94 -5.85 5.99 -2.84
N ILE A 95 -5.05 6.41 -1.88
CA ILE A 95 -3.94 7.34 -2.06
C ILE A 95 -2.66 6.65 -1.57
N LEU A 96 -1.64 6.69 -2.42
CA LEU A 96 -0.34 6.13 -2.13
C LEU A 96 0.73 7.20 -2.32
N VAL A 97 1.53 7.46 -1.29
CA VAL A 97 2.70 8.34 -1.38
C VAL A 97 3.95 7.47 -1.38
N GLN A 98 4.68 7.48 -2.50
CA GLN A 98 5.88 6.66 -2.63
C GLN A 98 7.02 7.23 -1.77
N LEU A 99 7.49 6.42 -0.81
CA LEU A 99 8.66 6.70 0.01
C LEU A 99 9.95 6.10 -0.60
N PRO A 100 11.14 6.66 -0.31
CA PRO A 100 11.38 7.85 0.50
C PRO A 100 11.06 9.16 -0.24
N LEU A 101 10.67 10.18 0.52
CA LEU A 101 10.51 11.54 0.00
C LEU A 101 11.87 12.28 0.02
N PRO A 102 12.01 13.36 -0.77
CA PRO A 102 13.12 14.30 -0.61
C PRO A 102 13.30 14.76 0.85
N SER A 103 14.53 15.01 1.27
CA SER A 103 14.88 15.23 2.69
C SER A 103 14.24 16.46 3.34
N HIS A 104 13.73 17.41 2.56
CA HIS A 104 13.02 18.59 3.06
C HIS A 104 11.52 18.34 3.30
N LEU A 105 10.99 17.19 2.88
CA LEU A 105 9.61 16.77 3.13
C LEU A 105 9.58 15.74 4.25
N ASP A 106 9.05 16.15 5.41
CA ASP A 106 8.70 15.22 6.48
C ASP A 106 7.50 14.35 6.04
N PRO A 107 7.62 13.01 5.98
CA PRO A 107 6.51 12.15 5.61
C PRO A 107 5.37 12.13 6.64
N SER A 108 5.61 12.46 7.91
CA SER A 108 4.60 12.32 8.96
C SER A 108 3.33 13.18 8.72
N PRO A 109 3.43 14.50 8.50
CA PRO A 109 2.27 15.34 8.17
C PRO A 109 1.56 14.91 6.88
N ILE A 110 2.32 14.40 5.92
CA ILE A 110 1.82 13.97 4.61
C ILE A 110 0.96 12.72 4.78
N ILE A 111 1.43 11.73 5.55
CA ILE A 111 0.70 10.50 5.85
C ILE A 111 -0.56 10.81 6.68
N GLU A 112 -0.45 11.68 7.67
CA GLU A 112 -1.59 12.10 8.51
C GLU A 112 -2.65 12.90 7.73
N ALA A 113 -2.28 13.54 6.63
CA ALA A 113 -3.23 14.28 5.80
C ALA A 113 -4.06 13.37 4.88
N ILE A 114 -3.66 12.11 4.65
CA ILE A 114 -4.44 11.16 3.85
C ILE A 114 -5.65 10.72 4.66
N ASP A 115 -6.85 10.77 4.08
CA ASP A 115 -8.03 10.24 4.75
C ASP A 115 -7.78 8.77 5.14
N PRO A 116 -7.96 8.37 6.41
CA PRO A 116 -7.70 7.00 6.85
C PRO A 116 -8.38 5.93 6.01
N VAL A 117 -9.55 6.20 5.43
CA VAL A 117 -10.27 5.22 4.58
C VAL A 117 -9.67 5.09 3.18
N LYS A 118 -8.83 6.06 2.76
CA LYS A 118 -8.10 6.07 1.49
C LYS A 118 -6.62 5.74 1.66
N ASP A 119 -6.12 5.58 2.88
CA ASP A 119 -4.72 5.24 3.18
C ASP A 119 -4.44 3.75 2.90
N VAL A 120 -4.36 3.38 1.61
CA VAL A 120 -4.15 1.99 1.18
C VAL A 120 -2.78 1.43 1.52
N ASP A 121 -1.83 2.28 1.92
CA ASP A 121 -0.52 1.84 2.45
C ASP A 121 -0.57 1.58 3.96
N GLY A 122 -1.66 1.96 4.65
CA GLY A 122 -1.92 1.63 6.06
C GLY A 122 -1.01 2.35 7.06
N PHE A 123 -0.41 3.48 6.68
CA PHE A 123 0.54 4.20 7.52
C PHE A 123 -0.10 5.29 8.38
N HIS A 124 -1.36 5.66 8.10
CA HIS A 124 -2.09 6.65 8.88
C HIS A 124 -2.16 6.20 10.35
N PRO A 125 -1.87 7.08 11.34
CA PRO A 125 -1.84 6.71 12.75
C PRO A 125 -3.14 6.04 13.25
N LEU A 126 -4.30 6.45 12.72
CA LEU A 126 -5.58 5.79 13.00
C LEU A 126 -5.59 4.31 12.56
N ASN A 127 -5.10 4.00 11.35
CA ASN A 127 -5.04 2.63 10.84
C ASN A 127 -4.03 1.78 11.63
N MET A 128 -2.88 2.36 11.95
CA MET A 128 -1.89 1.73 12.84
C MET A 128 -2.42 1.52 14.26
N GLY A 129 -3.23 2.45 14.77
CA GLY A 129 -3.91 2.32 16.06
C GLY A 129 -4.95 1.20 16.08
N LYS A 130 -5.79 1.12 15.04
CA LYS A 130 -6.73 0.01 14.84
C LYS A 130 -6.01 -1.34 14.79
N LEU A 131 -4.92 -1.44 14.02
CA LEU A 131 -4.07 -2.63 13.97
C LEU A 131 -3.55 -3.01 15.36
N ALA A 132 -3.05 -2.06 16.15
CA ALA A 132 -2.57 -2.32 17.50
C ALA A 132 -3.66 -2.77 18.48
N LEU A 133 -4.94 -2.45 18.20
CA LEU A 133 -6.11 -2.91 18.95
C LEU A 133 -6.64 -4.26 18.46
N GLY A 134 -6.08 -4.83 17.39
CA GLY A 134 -6.59 -6.04 16.74
C GLY A 134 -7.82 -5.80 15.85
N GLU A 135 -8.15 -4.54 15.57
CA GLU A 135 -9.24 -4.15 14.67
C GLU A 135 -8.71 -4.05 13.22
N GLU A 136 -8.33 -5.19 12.65
CA GLU A 136 -7.78 -5.22 11.29
C GLU A 136 -8.76 -4.65 10.25
N ASP A 137 -8.36 -3.54 9.63
CA ASP A 137 -9.03 -2.90 8.50
C ASP A 137 -7.97 -2.68 7.41
N ILE A 138 -7.55 -1.44 7.15
CA ILE A 138 -6.41 -1.17 6.27
C ILE A 138 -5.11 -1.29 7.07
N VAL A 139 -4.21 -2.16 6.61
CA VAL A 139 -2.94 -2.49 7.28
C VAL A 139 -1.76 -2.34 6.32
N PRO A 140 -0.54 -2.11 6.83
CA PRO A 140 0.64 -1.99 5.99
C PRO A 140 0.86 -3.12 4.99
N CYS A 141 1.05 -2.75 3.72
CA CYS A 141 1.15 -3.66 2.58
C CYS A 141 2.23 -4.74 2.74
N THR A 142 3.44 -4.36 3.16
CA THR A 142 4.56 -5.31 3.29
C THR A 142 4.32 -6.33 4.40
N PRO A 143 3.98 -5.94 5.64
CA PRO A 143 3.56 -6.89 6.67
C PRO A 143 2.42 -7.82 6.24
N LYS A 144 1.36 -7.29 5.64
CA LYS A 144 0.25 -8.13 5.18
C LYS A 144 0.67 -9.11 4.08
N GLY A 145 1.57 -8.68 3.19
CA GLY A 145 2.18 -9.55 2.18
C GLY A 145 3.02 -10.68 2.76
N VAL A 146 3.76 -10.43 3.85
CA VAL A 146 4.50 -11.47 4.58
C VAL A 146 3.52 -12.50 5.16
N MET A 147 2.47 -12.04 5.85
CA MET A 147 1.47 -12.94 6.43
C MET A 147 0.73 -13.75 5.36
N ALA A 148 0.36 -13.12 4.24
CA ALA A 148 -0.25 -13.82 3.11
C ALA A 148 0.68 -14.89 2.50
N LEU A 149 1.99 -14.63 2.46
CA LEU A 149 2.96 -15.60 1.97
C LEU A 149 3.09 -16.81 2.91
N LEU A 150 3.12 -16.58 4.23
CA LEU A 150 3.15 -17.65 5.22
C LEU A 150 1.88 -18.52 5.12
N ASP A 151 0.72 -17.88 5.04
CA ASP A 151 -0.57 -18.55 4.88
C ASP A 151 -0.65 -19.39 3.60
N HIS A 152 -0.28 -18.80 2.44
CA HIS A 152 -0.28 -19.50 1.15
C HIS A 152 0.58 -20.78 1.16
N TYR A 153 1.66 -20.79 1.95
CA TYR A 153 2.55 -21.94 2.08
C TYR A 153 2.23 -22.89 3.25
N GLY A 154 1.15 -22.62 3.99
CA GLY A 154 0.68 -23.41 5.12
C GLY A 154 1.61 -23.36 6.33
N ILE A 155 2.26 -22.22 6.57
CA ILE A 155 3.18 -22.02 7.70
C ILE A 155 2.38 -21.44 8.86
N GLU A 156 2.11 -22.27 9.86
CA GLU A 156 1.45 -21.85 11.10
C GLU A 156 2.37 -20.96 11.94
N VAL A 157 1.90 -19.75 12.27
CA VAL A 157 2.62 -18.79 13.12
C VAL A 157 2.16 -18.88 14.58
N GLU A 158 0.92 -19.31 14.81
CA GLU A 158 0.34 -19.40 16.15
C GLU A 158 1.18 -20.32 17.05
N GLY A 159 1.53 -19.82 18.24
CA GLY A 159 2.36 -20.55 19.22
C GLY A 159 3.85 -20.64 18.89
N GLN A 160 4.32 -20.06 17.77
CA GLN A 160 5.74 -20.05 17.40
C GLN A 160 6.50 -18.89 18.06
N GLU A 161 7.81 -19.07 18.24
CA GLU A 161 8.72 -17.98 18.58
C GLU A 161 9.16 -17.25 17.30
N VAL A 162 8.75 -15.99 17.15
CA VAL A 162 9.07 -15.16 15.98
C VAL A 162 9.98 -14.01 16.39
N VAL A 163 11.02 -13.75 15.58
CA VAL A 163 11.93 -12.61 15.77
C VAL A 163 11.86 -11.69 14.55
N VAL A 164 11.40 -10.46 14.78
CA VAL A 164 11.44 -9.39 13.77
C VAL A 164 12.68 -8.53 14.00
N VAL A 165 13.60 -8.50 13.03
CA VAL A 165 14.81 -7.68 13.09
C VAL A 165 14.58 -6.36 12.38
N GLY A 166 14.33 -5.31 13.18
CA GLY A 166 14.05 -3.95 12.72
C GLY A 166 12.70 -3.45 13.22
N ALA A 167 12.63 -2.16 13.56
CA ALA A 167 11.45 -1.56 14.21
C ALA A 167 10.95 -0.30 13.47
N SER A 168 11.01 -0.31 12.13
CA SER A 168 10.44 0.78 11.33
C SER A 168 8.92 0.86 11.49
N ASN A 169 8.36 2.06 11.33
CA ASN A 169 6.92 2.28 11.44
C ASN A 169 6.12 1.66 10.27
N ILE A 170 6.78 1.38 9.14
CA ILE A 170 6.13 0.90 7.91
C ILE A 170 6.27 -0.61 7.67
N VAL A 171 7.19 -1.30 8.38
CA VAL A 171 7.41 -2.75 8.24
C VAL A 171 7.55 -3.43 9.60
N GLY A 172 8.58 -3.08 10.37
CA GLY A 172 8.97 -3.87 11.54
C GLY A 172 7.91 -3.90 12.65
N LYS A 173 7.47 -2.72 13.09
CA LYS A 173 6.41 -2.61 14.11
C LYS A 173 5.09 -3.23 13.65
N PRO A 174 4.52 -2.89 12.48
CA PRO A 174 3.26 -3.50 12.05
C PRO A 174 3.34 -5.01 11.86
N LEU A 175 4.46 -5.55 11.37
CA LEU A 175 4.65 -7.00 11.26
C LEU A 175 4.68 -7.69 12.64
N SER A 176 5.17 -7.03 13.68
CA SER A 176 5.13 -7.59 15.04
C SER A 176 3.75 -7.57 15.71
N LEU A 177 2.78 -6.86 15.11
CA LEU A 177 1.41 -6.76 15.62
C LEU A 177 0.45 -7.75 14.93
N LEU A 178 0.84 -8.28 13.77
CA LEU A 178 0.12 -9.30 13.00
C LEU A 178 0.57 -10.71 13.43
#